data_AF-A0A382LPC3-F1
#
_entry.id   AF-A0A382LPC3-F1
#
_cell.length_a   1.000
_cell.length_b   1.000
_cell.length_c   1.000
_cell.angle_alpha   90.00
_cell.angle_beta   90.00
_cell.angle_gamma   90.00
#
_symmetry.space_group_name_H-M   'P 1'
#
loop_
_entity.id
_entity.type
_entity.pdbx_description
1 polymer ?
#
loop_
_entity_poly.entity_id
_entity_poly.type
_entity_poly.pdbx_seq_one_letter_code
_entity_poly.pdbx_strand_id
1 'polypeptide(L)'
;MHVPSLRSSILTALLIMSPLTFGATTAHAFCGFYVAGGESSLFNDATQVVLMRWGQRTVLSMQNNYQGPPENFAMVVPVPVVLQEENVKTLPPEIFAKTDNLSAPRLVEYWEQDPCVPNYYEDGMDMATSAESTADSAGGDTGGGVVVEAQFEVGEYEIVILSTDDATALETWLTTNDYTIPEGASTHFDPYVQSGSYFFVAKVKIDEVTINDGNAVLSPLRFYYDSPTFSLPIKLGLINSEGSQDLIVYTLGADTRYEVSNRPNVTIPTNIEVINEVRDDFGTFYRTLFAETVEQNPGAAVTEYSWSASSCDPCPGPTLNQEDFATFGADVLDS
;
A
#
# COMPACT_ATOMS: atom_id res chain seq x y z
N MET A 1 91.43 8.67 -4.97
CA MET A 1 90.41 9.72 -4.76
C MET A 1 89.73 10.00 -6.09
N HIS A 2 88.49 10.49 -6.05
CA HIS A 2 87.64 10.87 -7.19
C HIS A 2 87.22 9.74 -8.16
N VAL A 3 85.91 9.68 -8.39
CA VAL A 3 85.21 8.80 -9.34
C VAL A 3 84.70 9.67 -10.49
N PRO A 4 84.93 9.33 -11.76
CA PRO A 4 84.23 9.94 -12.88
C PRO A 4 82.93 9.17 -13.17
N SER A 5 81.81 9.89 -13.31
CA SER A 5 80.57 9.32 -13.82
C SER A 5 80.55 9.32 -15.35
N LEU A 6 80.16 8.20 -15.97
CA LEU A 6 79.96 8.10 -17.41
C LEU A 6 78.47 7.98 -17.74
N ARG A 7 78.02 8.74 -18.74
CA ARG A 7 76.66 8.68 -19.27
C ARG A 7 76.50 7.42 -20.12
N SER A 8 75.31 6.82 -20.10
CA SER A 8 74.88 5.84 -21.10
C SER A 8 73.48 6.20 -21.60
N SER A 9 73.24 6.02 -22.89
CA SER A 9 72.00 6.41 -23.57
C SER A 9 70.99 5.27 -23.57
N ILE A 10 69.71 5.58 -23.33
CA ILE A 10 68.60 4.62 -23.44
C ILE A 10 67.83 4.92 -24.74
N LEU A 11 67.52 3.88 -25.51
CA LEU A 11 66.79 3.99 -26.77
C LEU A 11 65.31 4.29 -26.52
N THR A 12 64.74 5.20 -27.32
CA THR A 12 63.29 5.47 -27.33
C THR A 12 62.57 4.42 -28.15
N ALA A 13 61.78 3.55 -27.50
CA ALA A 13 60.84 2.66 -28.18
C ALA A 13 59.52 3.40 -28.42
N LEU A 14 59.06 3.48 -29.67
CA LEU A 14 57.82 4.15 -30.04
C LEU A 14 56.64 3.19 -29.94
N LEU A 15 55.78 3.37 -28.93
CA LEU A 15 54.64 2.50 -28.66
C LEU A 15 53.35 3.15 -29.19
N ILE A 16 52.81 2.61 -30.29
CA ILE A 16 51.60 3.13 -30.93
C ILE A 16 50.38 2.65 -30.15
N MET A 17 49.67 3.60 -29.52
CA MET A 17 48.55 3.35 -28.63
C MET A 17 47.26 3.89 -29.26
N SER A 18 46.48 3.01 -29.89
CA SER A 18 45.19 3.37 -30.47
C SER A 18 44.17 3.72 -29.38
N PRO A 19 43.49 4.87 -29.44
CA PRO A 19 42.43 5.18 -28.49
C PRO A 19 41.20 4.33 -28.79
N LEU A 20 40.72 3.56 -27.80
CA LEU A 20 39.35 3.05 -27.82
C LEU A 20 38.41 4.23 -27.59
N THR A 21 37.68 4.64 -28.61
CA THR A 21 36.58 5.59 -28.48
C THR A 21 35.41 4.90 -27.79
N PHE A 22 35.39 4.93 -26.46
CA PHE A 22 34.17 4.68 -25.70
C PHE A 22 33.12 5.70 -26.15
N GLY A 23 32.01 5.22 -26.71
CA GLY A 23 30.86 6.07 -26.95
C GLY A 23 30.33 6.55 -25.61
N ALA A 24 30.29 7.86 -25.40
CA ALA A 24 29.68 8.42 -24.21
C ALA A 24 28.17 8.17 -24.28
N THR A 25 27.67 7.21 -23.50
CA THR A 25 26.25 7.11 -23.18
C THR A 25 25.84 8.41 -22.52
N THR A 26 24.92 9.14 -23.14
CA THR A 26 24.33 10.36 -22.59
C THR A 26 23.47 9.99 -21.38
N ALA A 27 24.10 9.96 -20.20
CA ALA A 27 23.37 9.99 -18.95
C ALA A 27 22.59 11.30 -18.91
N HIS A 28 21.27 11.21 -18.95
CA HIS A 28 20.40 12.36 -18.71
C HIS A 28 20.55 12.75 -17.23
N ALA A 29 21.43 13.71 -16.98
CA ALA A 29 21.64 14.28 -15.65
C ALA A 29 20.40 15.10 -15.29
N PHE A 30 19.51 14.49 -14.51
CA PHE A 30 18.38 15.18 -13.88
C PHE A 30 18.90 16.38 -13.08
N CYS A 31 18.44 17.58 -13.42
CA CYS A 31 18.93 18.85 -12.85
C CYS A 31 18.13 19.33 -11.62
N GLY A 32 17.15 18.54 -11.18
CA GLY A 32 16.55 18.73 -9.87
C GLY A 32 17.31 17.97 -8.78
N PHE A 33 17.12 18.36 -7.52
CA PHE A 33 17.37 17.46 -6.40
C PHE A 33 16.25 17.51 -5.36
N TYR A 34 16.15 16.42 -4.60
CA TYR A 34 15.24 16.26 -3.49
C TYR A 34 15.74 17.07 -2.29
N VAL A 35 14.91 17.99 -1.79
CA VAL A 35 15.30 18.92 -0.71
C VAL A 35 14.80 18.43 0.64
N ALA A 36 13.56 17.93 0.67
CA ALA A 36 12.93 17.36 1.85
C ALA A 36 11.85 16.35 1.43
N GLY A 37 11.63 15.33 2.26
CA GLY A 37 10.42 14.52 2.23
C GLY A 37 9.49 14.92 3.36
N GLY A 38 8.23 14.49 3.29
CA GLY A 38 7.52 14.16 4.52
C GLY A 38 8.29 13.04 5.23
N GLU A 39 8.42 13.09 6.55
CA GLU A 39 8.88 11.91 7.28
C GLU A 39 7.82 10.79 7.12
N SER A 40 8.25 9.54 6.96
CA SER A 40 7.35 8.38 7.02
C SER A 40 6.71 8.17 8.40
N SER A 41 7.03 9.04 9.38
CA SER A 41 6.34 9.14 10.66
C SER A 41 4.94 9.78 10.56
N LEU A 42 4.62 10.44 9.44
CA LEU A 42 3.35 11.13 9.20
C LEU A 42 2.12 10.23 9.32
N PHE A 43 2.27 8.94 9.01
CA PHE A 43 1.19 7.96 8.94
C PHE A 43 1.39 6.74 9.85
N ASN A 44 2.23 6.87 10.88
CA ASN A 44 2.57 5.77 11.81
C ASN A 44 1.32 5.02 12.36
N ASP A 45 0.20 5.72 12.54
CA ASP A 45 -0.99 5.21 13.23
C ASP A 45 -2.11 4.74 12.27
N ALA A 46 -1.84 4.76 10.96
CA ALA A 46 -2.81 4.37 9.93
C ALA A 46 -2.92 2.84 9.75
N THR A 47 -4.10 2.38 9.35
CA THR A 47 -4.21 1.07 8.68
C THR A 47 -3.84 1.23 7.22
N GLN A 48 -2.85 0.47 6.76
CA GLN A 48 -2.42 0.45 5.36
C GLN A 48 -2.96 -0.79 4.65
N VAL A 49 -3.52 -0.60 3.45
CA VAL A 49 -4.03 -1.69 2.60
C VAL A 49 -3.41 -1.59 1.22
N VAL A 50 -2.92 -2.71 0.69
CA VAL A 50 -2.55 -2.87 -0.72
C VAL A 50 -3.56 -3.80 -1.40
N LEU A 51 -4.24 -3.26 -2.41
CA LEU A 51 -5.16 -4.01 -3.26
C LEU A 51 -4.52 -4.29 -4.63
N MET A 52 -4.68 -5.52 -5.10
CA MET A 52 -4.39 -5.92 -6.48
C MET A 52 -5.59 -6.65 -7.06
N ARG A 53 -5.83 -6.53 -8.37
CA ARG A 53 -6.93 -7.24 -9.05
C ARG A 53 -6.62 -7.59 -10.50
N TRP A 54 -7.02 -8.80 -10.90
CA TRP A 54 -7.06 -9.24 -12.29
C TRP A 54 -8.30 -10.10 -12.54
N GLY A 55 -9.07 -9.80 -13.59
CA GLY A 55 -10.34 -10.45 -13.85
C GLY A 55 -11.31 -10.36 -12.66
N GLN A 56 -11.57 -11.51 -12.03
CA GLN A 56 -12.35 -11.60 -10.79
C GLN A 56 -11.50 -11.79 -9.52
N ARG A 57 -10.20 -12.09 -9.64
CA ARG A 57 -9.35 -12.30 -8.46
C ARG A 57 -8.93 -10.99 -7.85
N THR A 58 -9.26 -10.81 -6.58
CA THR A 58 -8.73 -9.74 -5.73
C THR A 58 -7.67 -10.33 -4.81
N VAL A 59 -6.55 -9.62 -4.63
CA VAL A 59 -5.62 -9.82 -3.52
C VAL A 59 -5.68 -8.60 -2.62
N LEU A 60 -5.79 -8.82 -1.31
CA LEU A 60 -5.82 -7.81 -0.28
C LEU A 60 -4.68 -8.11 0.70
N SER A 61 -3.75 -7.18 0.81
CA SER A 61 -2.72 -7.16 1.87
C SER A 61 -3.04 -6.04 2.86
N MET A 62 -2.98 -6.30 4.17
CA MET A 62 -3.32 -5.34 5.21
C MET A 62 -2.26 -5.31 6.32
N GLN A 63 -1.79 -4.12 6.67
CA GLN A 63 -1.05 -3.84 7.89
C GLN A 63 -1.90 -2.94 8.80
N ASN A 64 -2.09 -3.34 10.05
CA ASN A 64 -2.74 -2.53 11.08
C ASN A 64 -1.68 -2.12 12.11
N ASN A 65 -1.46 -0.83 12.33
CA ASN A 65 -0.78 -0.41 13.56
C ASN A 65 -1.81 -0.41 14.70
N TYR A 66 -1.67 -1.33 15.66
CA TYR A 66 -2.56 -1.46 16.81
C TYR A 66 -1.83 -1.04 18.09
N GLN A 67 -2.27 0.08 18.68
CA GLN A 67 -1.67 0.69 19.88
C GLN A 67 -2.41 0.30 21.16
N GLY A 68 -2.64 -1.00 21.37
CA GLY A 68 -3.30 -1.52 22.57
C GLY A 68 -2.72 -2.85 23.08
N PRO A 69 -3.22 -3.38 24.22
CA PRO A 69 -2.82 -4.69 24.72
C PRO A 69 -3.13 -5.76 23.67
N PRO A 70 -2.15 -6.52 23.13
CA PRO A 70 -2.39 -7.36 21.95
C PRO A 70 -3.32 -8.56 22.25
N GLU A 71 -3.52 -8.88 23.53
CA GLU A 71 -4.52 -9.84 24.01
C GLU A 71 -5.96 -9.40 23.67
N ASN A 72 -6.18 -8.10 23.44
CA ASN A 72 -7.45 -7.52 23.02
C ASN A 72 -7.57 -7.40 21.48
N PHE A 73 -6.59 -7.85 20.69
CA PHE A 73 -6.64 -7.67 19.24
C PHE A 73 -7.42 -8.80 18.54
N ALA A 74 -8.61 -8.45 18.07
CA ALA A 74 -9.43 -9.25 17.16
C ALA A 74 -9.62 -8.49 15.84
N MET A 75 -9.11 -9.03 14.73
CA MET A 75 -9.37 -8.48 13.40
C MET A 75 -10.50 -9.25 12.74
N VAL A 76 -11.64 -8.58 12.50
CA VAL A 76 -12.79 -9.13 11.78
C VAL A 76 -12.89 -8.46 10.41
N VAL A 77 -12.85 -9.24 9.32
CA VAL A 77 -12.95 -8.74 7.93
C VAL A 77 -14.02 -9.53 7.17
N PRO A 78 -15.03 -8.87 6.57
CA PRO A 78 -15.98 -9.54 5.68
C PRO A 78 -15.28 -10.02 4.40
N VAL A 79 -15.53 -11.25 3.98
CA VAL A 79 -14.98 -11.85 2.75
C VAL A 79 -16.09 -12.55 1.96
N PRO A 80 -16.08 -12.49 0.61
CA PRO A 80 -17.19 -12.97 -0.21
C PRO A 80 -17.22 -14.49 -0.43
N VAL A 81 -16.20 -15.22 0.07
CA VAL A 81 -16.04 -16.67 -0.04
C VAL A 81 -15.38 -17.22 1.22
N VAL A 82 -15.54 -18.51 1.49
CA VAL A 82 -14.76 -19.21 2.53
C VAL A 82 -13.29 -19.26 2.09
N LEU A 83 -12.40 -18.60 2.84
CA LEU A 83 -10.96 -18.71 2.65
C LEU A 83 -10.42 -19.98 3.32
N GLN A 84 -9.43 -20.61 2.69
CA GLN A 84 -8.66 -21.74 3.22
C GLN A 84 -7.22 -21.30 3.53
N GLU A 85 -6.44 -22.17 4.18
CA GLU A 85 -5.05 -21.90 4.56
C GLU A 85 -4.19 -21.46 3.35
N GLU A 86 -4.34 -22.14 2.20
CA GLU A 86 -3.61 -21.79 0.97
C GLU A 86 -4.00 -20.44 0.34
N ASN A 87 -5.07 -19.80 0.84
CA ASN A 87 -5.47 -18.47 0.40
C ASN A 87 -4.80 -17.33 1.18
N VAL A 88 -4.14 -17.64 2.30
CA VAL A 88 -3.70 -16.64 3.30
C VAL A 88 -2.20 -16.81 3.60
N LYS A 89 -1.46 -15.69 3.71
CA LYS A 89 -0.07 -15.68 4.20
C LYS A 89 0.26 -14.38 4.93
N THR A 90 1.19 -14.42 5.88
CA THR A 90 1.86 -13.20 6.38
C THR A 90 2.85 -12.64 5.36
N LEU A 91 3.13 -11.34 5.45
CA LEU A 91 4.11 -10.62 4.62
C LEU A 91 5.20 -9.96 5.48
N PRO A 92 6.39 -9.70 4.91
CA PRO A 92 7.40 -8.83 5.53
C PRO A 92 6.88 -7.39 5.75
N PRO A 93 6.93 -6.80 6.96
CA PRO A 93 6.48 -5.41 7.21
C PRO A 93 7.19 -4.35 6.35
N GLU A 94 8.44 -4.59 5.97
CA GLU A 94 9.23 -3.65 5.15
C GLU A 94 8.64 -3.40 3.76
N ILE A 95 7.76 -4.27 3.25
CA ILE A 95 7.11 -4.07 1.95
C ILE A 95 6.10 -2.92 1.97
N PHE A 96 5.42 -2.71 3.11
CA PHE A 96 4.53 -1.58 3.33
C PHE A 96 5.33 -0.29 3.53
N ALA A 97 6.33 -0.30 4.41
CA ALA A 97 7.23 0.84 4.61
C ALA A 97 7.92 1.31 3.31
N LYS A 98 8.22 0.39 2.39
CA LYS A 98 8.72 0.71 1.04
C LYS A 98 7.66 1.37 0.16
N THR A 99 6.43 0.90 0.21
CA THR A 99 5.29 1.42 -0.58
C THR A 99 4.88 2.81 -0.09
N ASP A 100 4.81 2.98 1.23
CA ASP A 100 4.62 4.26 1.93
C ASP A 100 5.66 5.28 1.48
N ASN A 101 6.95 4.95 1.62
CA ASN A 101 8.06 5.81 1.24
C ASN A 101 8.00 6.21 -0.25
N LEU A 102 7.73 5.26 -1.15
CA LEU A 102 7.55 5.53 -2.59
C LEU A 102 6.42 6.53 -2.88
N SER A 103 5.31 6.43 -2.14
CA SER A 103 4.15 7.31 -2.26
C SER A 103 4.31 8.67 -1.56
N ALA A 104 5.32 8.81 -0.70
CA ALA A 104 5.46 9.94 0.20
C ALA A 104 5.59 11.29 -0.52
N PRO A 105 5.05 12.37 0.09
CA PRO A 105 5.14 13.71 -0.48
C PRO A 105 6.60 14.19 -0.51
N ARG A 106 6.97 14.87 -1.60
CA ARG A 106 8.33 15.30 -1.89
C ARG A 106 8.43 16.78 -2.23
N LEU A 107 9.42 17.46 -1.66
CA LEU A 107 9.85 18.80 -2.08
C LEU A 107 11.07 18.70 -2.99
N VAL A 108 10.99 19.36 -4.15
CA VAL A 108 11.96 19.26 -5.24
C VAL A 108 12.41 20.65 -5.67
N GLU A 109 13.73 20.84 -5.81
CA GLU A 109 14.32 22.09 -6.31
C GLU A 109 14.91 21.81 -7.69
N TYR A 110 14.32 22.43 -8.72
CA TYR A 110 14.78 22.32 -10.10
C TYR A 110 15.69 23.49 -10.45
N TRP A 111 16.93 23.19 -10.87
CA TRP A 111 17.86 24.20 -11.34
C TRP A 111 17.73 24.37 -12.85
N GLU A 112 17.15 25.48 -13.30
CA GLU A 112 17.15 25.85 -14.71
C GLU A 112 18.59 26.05 -15.20
N GLN A 113 18.99 25.32 -16.25
CA GLN A 113 20.20 25.63 -16.99
C GLN A 113 19.87 26.60 -18.13
N ASP A 114 20.35 27.84 -18.02
CA ASP A 114 20.35 28.82 -19.11
C ASP A 114 21.40 28.43 -20.18
N PRO A 115 21.03 28.20 -21.46
CA PRO A 115 19.69 28.33 -22.04
C PRO A 115 18.86 27.03 -21.99
N CYS A 116 17.59 27.16 -21.61
CA CYS A 116 16.67 26.03 -21.49
C CYS A 116 16.47 25.31 -22.84
N VAL A 117 16.83 24.03 -22.92
CA VAL A 117 16.54 23.17 -24.08
C VAL A 117 15.12 22.61 -23.98
N PRO A 118 14.23 22.83 -24.97
CA PRO A 118 12.86 22.34 -24.90
C PRO A 118 12.80 20.83 -25.12
N ASN A 119 12.44 20.07 -24.08
CA ASN A 119 12.07 18.67 -24.22
C ASN A 119 10.68 18.56 -24.87
N TYR A 120 10.62 17.90 -26.02
CA TYR A 120 9.36 17.47 -26.63
C TYR A 120 9.00 16.08 -26.08
N TYR A 121 7.93 16.02 -25.29
CA TYR A 121 7.21 14.78 -25.02
C TYR A 121 5.96 14.75 -25.92
N GLU A 122 5.71 13.64 -26.61
CA GLU A 122 4.52 13.47 -27.47
C GLU A 122 3.38 12.84 -26.65
N ASP A 123 2.39 13.66 -26.26
CA ASP A 123 1.14 13.17 -25.68
C ASP A 123 0.24 12.52 -26.74
N GLY A 124 -0.29 11.34 -26.43
CA GLY A 124 -1.18 10.56 -27.30
C GLY A 124 -2.55 10.29 -26.69
N MET A 125 -3.58 10.99 -27.17
CA MET A 125 -5.01 10.67 -26.97
C MET A 125 -5.45 9.63 -28.06
N ASP A 126 -6.63 8.98 -28.10
CA ASP A 126 -7.97 9.34 -27.59
C ASP A 126 -9.01 8.16 -27.72
N MET A 127 -10.24 8.33 -27.18
CA MET A 127 -11.56 7.71 -27.54
C MET A 127 -12.05 6.28 -27.09
N ALA A 128 -13.13 6.28 -26.26
CA ALA A 128 -14.47 5.58 -26.29
C ALA A 128 -14.76 4.28 -27.12
N THR A 129 -15.73 3.36 -26.83
CA THR A 129 -16.63 2.86 -25.72
C THR A 129 -17.30 1.50 -26.20
N SER A 130 -18.41 0.83 -25.76
CA SER A 130 -19.59 1.00 -24.85
C SER A 130 -20.45 -0.31 -24.68
N ALA A 131 -21.25 -0.42 -23.59
CA ALA A 131 -22.58 -1.12 -23.40
C ALA A 131 -22.76 -2.66 -23.09
N GLU A 132 -23.35 -2.95 -21.90
CA GLU A 132 -24.38 -3.94 -21.41
C GLU A 132 -24.43 -5.43 -21.91
N SER A 133 -25.01 -6.47 -21.22
CA SER A 133 -26.13 -6.55 -20.24
C SER A 133 -26.27 -7.87 -19.38
N THR A 134 -26.70 -7.75 -18.10
CA THR A 134 -27.64 -8.61 -17.27
C THR A 134 -27.43 -10.10 -16.85
N ALA A 135 -27.94 -10.40 -15.63
CA ALA A 135 -28.53 -11.67 -15.07
C ALA A 135 -27.63 -12.74 -14.40
N ASP A 136 -28.05 -13.54 -13.38
CA ASP A 136 -29.13 -13.46 -12.33
C ASP A 136 -29.01 -14.61 -11.28
N SER A 137 -29.76 -14.53 -10.16
CA SER A 137 -30.33 -15.61 -9.29
C SER A 137 -29.54 -16.30 -8.16
N ALA A 138 -30.11 -16.19 -6.94
CA ALA A 138 -30.26 -17.15 -5.81
C ALA A 138 -29.03 -17.88 -5.18
N GLY A 139 -29.03 -18.24 -3.88
CA GLY A 139 -30.01 -18.02 -2.81
C GLY A 139 -30.19 -19.26 -1.89
N GLY A 140 -30.19 -19.08 -0.56
CA GLY A 140 -30.37 -20.17 0.41
C GLY A 140 -30.66 -19.69 1.84
N ASP A 141 -31.50 -20.43 2.56
CA ASP A 141 -31.89 -20.23 3.97
C ASP A 141 -31.68 -21.54 4.73
N THR A 142 -30.92 -21.50 5.83
CA THR A 142 -31.17 -22.35 7.02
C THR A 142 -30.54 -21.77 8.29
N GLY A 143 -31.35 -21.09 9.10
CA GLY A 143 -31.49 -21.42 10.53
C GLY A 143 -30.37 -21.08 11.52
N GLY A 144 -30.26 -19.81 11.88
CA GLY A 144 -30.10 -19.33 13.26
C GLY A 144 -28.92 -19.88 14.05
N GLY A 145 -27.71 -19.48 13.67
CA GLY A 145 -26.48 -19.81 14.40
C GLY A 145 -25.23 -19.21 13.76
N VAL A 146 -24.10 -19.31 14.47
CA VAL A 146 -22.77 -19.03 13.90
C VAL A 146 -22.11 -20.36 13.58
N VAL A 147 -21.69 -20.53 12.33
CA VAL A 147 -21.03 -21.72 11.80
C VAL A 147 -19.54 -21.41 11.60
N VAL A 148 -18.67 -22.34 11.97
CA VAL A 148 -17.24 -22.32 11.62
C VAL A 148 -17.06 -23.06 10.30
N GLU A 149 -16.71 -22.34 9.25
CA GLU A 149 -16.53 -22.86 7.89
C GLU A 149 -15.10 -23.37 7.65
N ALA A 150 -14.11 -22.71 8.26
CA ALA A 150 -12.72 -23.12 8.28
C ALA A 150 -12.01 -22.59 9.54
N GLN A 151 -10.97 -23.28 9.99
CA GLN A 151 -10.07 -22.85 11.06
C GLN A 151 -8.65 -23.35 10.76
N PHE A 152 -7.66 -22.46 10.84
CA PHE A 152 -6.25 -22.74 10.55
C PHE A 152 -5.34 -21.68 11.21
N GLU A 153 -4.02 -21.84 11.11
CA GLU A 153 -3.02 -20.93 11.69
C GLU A 153 -2.10 -20.37 10.60
N VAL A 154 -1.77 -19.08 10.65
CA VAL A 154 -0.84 -18.43 9.70
C VAL A 154 0.02 -17.42 10.47
N GLY A 155 1.30 -17.73 10.65
CA GLY A 155 2.18 -16.91 11.48
C GLY A 155 1.68 -16.84 12.93
N GLU A 156 1.69 -15.65 13.52
CA GLU A 156 1.20 -15.34 14.86
C GLU A 156 -0.34 -15.33 15.00
N TYR A 157 -1.08 -15.77 13.98
CA TYR A 157 -2.54 -15.67 13.95
C TYR A 157 -3.25 -17.03 13.97
N GLU A 158 -4.19 -17.18 14.90
CA GLU A 158 -5.27 -18.17 14.79
C GLU A 158 -6.39 -17.57 13.93
N ILE A 159 -6.74 -18.24 12.83
CA ILE A 159 -7.75 -17.77 11.87
C ILE A 159 -8.98 -18.67 11.93
N VAL A 160 -10.15 -18.04 12.02
CA VAL A 160 -11.45 -18.69 11.95
C VAL A 160 -12.31 -17.99 10.89
N ILE A 161 -12.88 -18.75 9.96
CA ILE A 161 -13.85 -18.24 8.99
C ILE A 161 -15.25 -18.60 9.47
N LEU A 162 -16.09 -17.58 9.66
CA LEU A 162 -17.44 -17.73 10.17
C LEU A 162 -18.51 -17.42 9.12
N SER A 163 -19.67 -18.07 9.22
CA SER A 163 -20.91 -17.66 8.57
C SER A 163 -22.05 -17.56 9.58
N THR A 164 -23.06 -16.73 9.29
CA THR A 164 -24.28 -16.58 10.09
C THR A 164 -25.38 -15.88 9.30
N ASP A 165 -26.62 -16.03 9.75
CA ASP A 165 -27.80 -15.27 9.33
C ASP A 165 -28.19 -14.16 10.34
N ASP A 166 -27.52 -14.05 11.50
CA ASP A 166 -27.81 -13.09 12.57
C ASP A 166 -26.55 -12.36 13.07
N ALA A 167 -26.50 -11.04 12.85
CA ALA A 167 -25.42 -10.17 13.31
C ALA A 167 -25.27 -10.13 14.84
N THR A 168 -26.35 -10.34 15.59
CA THR A 168 -26.36 -10.45 17.07
C THR A 168 -25.76 -11.78 17.51
N ALA A 169 -26.01 -12.86 16.77
CA ALA A 169 -25.39 -14.16 17.02
C ALA A 169 -23.87 -14.10 16.79
N LEU A 170 -23.40 -13.35 15.78
CA LEU A 170 -21.97 -13.10 15.56
C LEU A 170 -21.33 -12.29 16.71
N GLU A 171 -21.94 -11.18 17.13
CA GLU A 171 -21.47 -10.39 18.28
C GLU A 171 -21.42 -11.25 19.56
N THR A 172 -22.44 -12.09 19.78
CA THR A 172 -22.50 -13.04 20.91
C THR A 172 -21.42 -14.13 20.80
N TRP A 173 -21.15 -14.69 19.62
CA TRP A 173 -20.14 -15.72 19.42
C TRP A 173 -18.73 -15.16 19.65
N LEU A 174 -18.43 -13.99 19.09
CA LEU A 174 -17.14 -13.32 19.27
C LEU A 174 -16.86 -13.03 20.74
N THR A 175 -17.80 -12.38 21.45
CA THR A 175 -17.67 -12.11 22.88
C THR A 175 -17.61 -13.37 23.75
N THR A 176 -18.25 -14.48 23.34
CA THR A 176 -18.20 -15.77 24.05
C THR A 176 -16.87 -16.53 23.85
N ASN A 177 -16.12 -16.26 22.77
CA ASN A 177 -14.84 -16.91 22.47
C ASN A 177 -13.63 -15.99 22.77
N ASP A 178 -13.80 -15.10 23.74
CA ASP A 178 -12.79 -14.13 24.20
C ASP A 178 -12.19 -13.27 23.06
N TYR A 179 -13.02 -12.81 22.12
CA TYR A 179 -12.66 -11.77 21.16
C TYR A 179 -13.17 -10.41 21.63
N THR A 180 -12.27 -9.42 21.73
CA THR A 180 -12.65 -8.05 22.10
C THR A 180 -13.27 -7.32 20.90
N ILE A 181 -14.55 -6.98 21.04
CA ILE A 181 -15.30 -6.07 20.18
C ILE A 181 -16.14 -5.15 21.09
N PRO A 182 -16.43 -3.91 20.69
CA PRO A 182 -17.29 -3.00 21.46
C PRO A 182 -18.77 -3.37 21.32
N GLU A 183 -19.56 -2.92 22.30
CA GLU A 183 -21.01 -3.12 22.35
C GLU A 183 -21.71 -2.52 21.11
N GLY A 184 -22.57 -3.32 20.45
CA GLY A 184 -23.35 -2.90 19.29
C GLY A 184 -22.67 -3.13 17.93
N ALA A 185 -21.55 -3.86 17.89
CA ALA A 185 -20.84 -4.23 16.67
C ALA A 185 -21.73 -4.93 15.62
N SER A 186 -22.79 -5.64 16.04
CA SER A 186 -23.88 -6.17 15.20
C SER A 186 -24.41 -5.17 14.18
N THR A 187 -24.57 -3.90 14.53
CA THR A 187 -25.05 -2.84 13.59
C THR A 187 -24.09 -2.62 12.42
N HIS A 188 -22.81 -2.95 12.60
CA HIS A 188 -21.79 -2.88 11.55
C HIS A 188 -21.66 -4.19 10.77
N PHE A 189 -21.96 -5.34 11.40
CA PHE A 189 -22.01 -6.66 10.73
C PHE A 189 -23.24 -6.81 9.84
N ASP A 190 -24.37 -6.21 10.22
CA ASP A 190 -25.69 -6.30 9.56
C ASP A 190 -25.66 -6.24 8.02
N PRO A 191 -25.00 -5.25 7.37
CA PRO A 191 -24.95 -5.17 5.90
C PRO A 191 -24.17 -6.32 5.25
N TYR A 192 -23.22 -6.90 5.98
CA TYR A 192 -22.39 -8.01 5.51
C TYR A 192 -23.14 -9.35 5.67
N VAL A 193 -23.81 -9.57 6.80
CA VAL A 193 -24.73 -10.70 7.02
C VAL A 193 -25.82 -10.71 5.94
N GLN A 194 -26.49 -9.58 5.71
CA GLN A 194 -27.53 -9.43 4.68
C GLN A 194 -27.03 -9.62 3.23
N SER A 195 -25.71 -9.50 3.01
CA SER A 195 -25.07 -9.76 1.70
C SER A 195 -24.60 -11.21 1.51
N GLY A 196 -24.73 -12.07 2.53
CA GLY A 196 -24.15 -13.42 2.53
C GLY A 196 -22.62 -13.43 2.63
N SER A 197 -22.01 -12.43 3.27
CA SER A 197 -20.57 -12.41 3.53
C SER A 197 -20.19 -13.44 4.60
N TYR A 198 -19.03 -14.06 4.41
CA TYR A 198 -18.30 -14.75 5.47
C TYR A 198 -17.47 -13.75 6.28
N PHE A 199 -17.09 -14.11 7.49
CA PHE A 199 -16.26 -13.26 8.36
C PHE A 199 -14.93 -13.97 8.61
N PHE A 200 -13.86 -13.42 8.03
CA PHE A 200 -12.49 -13.77 8.39
C PHE A 200 -12.20 -13.14 9.76
N VAL A 201 -11.92 -13.97 10.75
CA VAL A 201 -11.56 -13.54 12.10
C VAL A 201 -10.15 -14.01 12.40
N ALA A 202 -9.25 -13.09 12.73
CA ALA A 202 -7.89 -13.41 13.18
C ALA A 202 -7.70 -12.99 14.65
N LYS A 203 -7.28 -13.95 15.48
CA LYS A 203 -6.83 -13.76 16.86
C LYS A 203 -5.31 -13.80 16.90
N VAL A 204 -4.69 -12.92 17.68
CA VAL A 204 -3.23 -12.88 17.84
C VAL A 204 -2.77 -13.78 18.98
N LYS A 205 -1.76 -14.62 18.71
CA LYS A 205 -1.03 -15.39 19.72
C LYS A 205 0.06 -14.52 20.34
N ILE A 206 -0.24 -13.89 21.47
CA ILE A 206 0.65 -12.95 22.18
C ILE A 206 2.07 -13.50 22.42
N ASP A 207 2.24 -14.81 22.61
CA ASP A 207 3.51 -15.49 22.84
C ASP A 207 4.34 -15.76 21.58
N GLU A 208 3.78 -15.57 20.38
CA GLU A 208 4.49 -15.65 19.09
C GLU A 208 4.84 -14.25 18.51
N VAL A 209 4.39 -13.15 19.15
CA VAL A 209 4.56 -11.76 18.66
C VAL A 209 5.90 -11.13 19.04
N THR A 210 6.47 -10.33 18.14
CA THR A 210 7.60 -9.45 18.43
C THR A 210 7.12 -8.15 19.09
N ILE A 211 7.55 -7.87 20.33
CA ILE A 211 7.29 -6.60 21.01
C ILE A 211 8.40 -5.59 20.71
N ASN A 212 8.04 -4.40 20.24
CA ASN A 212 8.95 -3.26 20.08
C ASN A 212 8.41 -2.01 20.79
N ASP A 213 9.25 -1.33 21.57
CA ASP A 213 8.93 -0.15 22.39
C ASP A 213 7.66 -0.27 23.27
N GLY A 214 7.22 -1.49 23.58
CA GLY A 214 6.04 -1.82 24.37
C GLY A 214 4.79 -2.22 23.55
N ASN A 215 4.82 -2.04 22.23
CA ASN A 215 3.73 -2.38 21.31
C ASN A 215 4.00 -3.71 20.60
N ALA A 216 2.93 -4.38 20.16
CA ALA A 216 3.03 -5.54 19.27
C ALA A 216 3.36 -5.12 17.84
N VAL A 217 4.44 -5.68 17.29
CA VAL A 217 4.71 -5.63 15.85
C VAL A 217 4.06 -6.87 15.23
N LEU A 218 2.90 -6.65 14.61
CA LEU A 218 2.13 -7.69 13.92
C LEU A 218 2.52 -7.77 12.45
N SER A 219 2.73 -8.99 11.94
CA SER A 219 3.04 -9.25 10.54
C SER A 219 1.82 -8.93 9.66
N PRO A 220 1.95 -8.10 8.61
CA PRO A 220 0.84 -7.83 7.69
C PRO A 220 0.27 -9.11 7.09
N LEU A 221 -1.06 -9.20 6.98
CA LEU A 221 -1.75 -10.36 6.43
C LEU A 221 -2.16 -10.11 4.98
N ARG A 222 -1.91 -11.09 4.11
CA ARG A 222 -2.39 -11.14 2.73
C ARG A 222 -3.37 -12.29 2.55
N PHE A 223 -4.49 -12.01 1.90
CA PHE A 223 -5.39 -13.05 1.39
C PHE A 223 -5.89 -12.74 -0.03
N TYR A 224 -6.25 -13.77 -0.78
CA TYR A 224 -6.83 -13.64 -2.12
C TYR A 224 -8.14 -14.42 -2.27
N TYR A 225 -9.03 -13.91 -3.13
CA TYR A 225 -10.33 -14.53 -3.43
C TYR A 225 -10.84 -14.12 -4.80
N ASP A 226 -11.69 -14.95 -5.39
CA ASP A 226 -12.37 -14.67 -6.65
C ASP A 226 -13.78 -14.09 -6.35
N SER A 227 -14.07 -12.89 -6.87
CA SER A 227 -15.33 -12.18 -6.67
C SER A 227 -15.64 -11.25 -7.84
N PRO A 228 -16.90 -11.14 -8.29
CA PRO A 228 -17.29 -10.14 -9.29
C PRO A 228 -17.11 -8.70 -8.78
N THR A 229 -17.18 -8.49 -7.46
CA THR A 229 -17.09 -7.18 -6.82
C THR A 229 -15.67 -6.89 -6.36
N PHE A 230 -15.13 -5.73 -6.77
CA PHE A 230 -13.91 -5.16 -6.19
C PHE A 230 -14.31 -4.13 -5.12
N SER A 231 -14.06 -4.46 -3.85
CA SER A 231 -14.45 -3.63 -2.71
C SER A 231 -13.53 -3.85 -1.52
N LEU A 232 -13.38 -2.83 -0.68
CA LEU A 232 -12.59 -2.88 0.55
C LEU A 232 -13.53 -2.83 1.79
N PRO A 233 -13.79 -3.95 2.47
CA PRO A 233 -14.80 -4.03 3.54
C PRO A 233 -14.27 -3.62 4.93
N ILE A 234 -13.46 -2.55 4.99
CA ILE A 234 -12.74 -2.09 6.20
C ILE A 234 -13.61 -1.50 7.32
N LYS A 235 -14.94 -1.42 7.15
CA LYS A 235 -15.85 -0.87 8.18
C LYS A 235 -15.80 -1.60 9.52
N LEU A 236 -15.27 -2.83 9.54
CA LEU A 236 -15.13 -3.64 10.75
C LEU A 236 -13.77 -3.47 11.45
N GLY A 237 -12.68 -3.20 10.73
CA GLY A 237 -11.36 -2.99 11.33
C GLY A 237 -11.31 -1.71 12.18
N LEU A 238 -12.00 -0.66 11.72
CA LEU A 238 -12.08 0.64 12.38
C LEU A 238 -12.93 0.63 13.67
N ILE A 239 -13.61 -0.47 13.99
CA ILE A 239 -14.53 -0.57 15.15
C ILE A 239 -13.77 -0.50 16.48
N ASN A 240 -12.51 -0.97 16.51
CA ASN A 240 -11.68 -0.99 17.73
C ASN A 240 -10.85 0.30 17.93
N SER A 241 -11.12 1.37 17.17
CA SER A 241 -10.45 2.67 17.31
C SER A 241 -11.14 3.55 18.36
N GLU A 242 -10.37 4.21 19.23
CA GLU A 242 -10.89 5.22 20.17
C GLU A 242 -11.30 6.55 19.49
N GLY A 243 -11.08 6.69 18.17
CA GLY A 243 -11.44 7.91 17.43
C GLY A 243 -11.33 7.76 15.91
N SER A 244 -11.08 8.88 15.23
CA SER A 244 -10.75 8.89 13.80
C SER A 244 -9.40 8.21 13.56
N GLN A 245 -9.37 7.16 12.75
CA GLN A 245 -8.17 6.48 12.30
C GLN A 245 -7.99 6.68 10.79
N ASP A 246 -6.77 6.93 10.35
CA ASP A 246 -6.44 7.05 8.93
C ASP A 246 -6.39 5.67 8.25
N LEU A 247 -6.89 5.64 7.01
CA LEU A 247 -6.88 4.46 6.14
C LEU A 247 -6.19 4.83 4.84
N ILE A 248 -5.03 4.23 4.59
CA ILE A 248 -4.27 4.43 3.35
C ILE A 248 -4.50 3.22 2.44
N VAL A 249 -4.95 3.47 1.22
CA VAL A 249 -5.34 2.42 0.26
C VAL A 249 -4.51 2.54 -1.00
N TYR A 250 -3.43 1.78 -1.07
CA TYR A 250 -2.66 1.60 -2.30
C TYR A 250 -3.40 0.61 -3.21
N THR A 251 -3.55 0.96 -4.49
CA THR A 251 -4.11 0.03 -5.49
C THR A 251 -3.13 -0.15 -6.63
N LEU A 252 -2.61 -1.37 -6.77
CA LEU A 252 -1.63 -1.73 -7.81
C LEU A 252 -2.36 -2.41 -8.97
N GLY A 253 -2.72 -1.62 -9.97
CA GLY A 253 -3.36 -2.08 -11.22
C GLY A 253 -2.37 -2.21 -12.37
N ALA A 254 -2.56 -3.21 -13.23
CA ALA A 254 -1.90 -3.27 -14.52
C ALA A 254 -2.49 -2.20 -15.45
N ASP A 255 -1.70 -1.18 -15.80
CA ASP A 255 -2.02 -0.07 -16.72
C ASP A 255 -3.38 0.63 -16.46
N THR A 256 -3.88 0.56 -15.21
CA THR A 256 -5.24 0.96 -14.82
C THR A 256 -5.22 1.77 -13.54
N ARG A 257 -5.76 3.00 -13.58
CA ARG A 257 -6.05 3.81 -12.39
C ARG A 257 -7.44 3.47 -11.85
N TYR A 258 -7.56 3.35 -10.53
CA TYR A 258 -8.82 3.12 -9.81
C TYR A 258 -9.28 4.37 -9.08
N GLU A 259 -10.59 4.45 -8.81
CA GLU A 259 -11.24 5.48 -8.00
C GLU A 259 -12.28 4.86 -7.07
N VAL A 260 -12.58 5.52 -5.95
CA VAL A 260 -13.52 5.03 -4.94
C VAL A 260 -14.95 5.30 -5.39
N SER A 261 -15.71 4.24 -5.71
CA SER A 261 -17.05 4.36 -6.32
C SER A 261 -18.16 4.86 -5.38
N ASN A 262 -17.92 4.89 -4.06
CA ASN A 262 -18.93 5.27 -3.05
C ASN A 262 -18.62 6.57 -2.30
N ARG A 263 -17.66 7.37 -2.79
CA ARG A 263 -17.29 8.70 -2.28
C ARG A 263 -16.97 9.65 -3.45
N PRO A 264 -17.01 10.98 -3.25
CA PRO A 264 -16.30 11.91 -4.13
C PRO A 264 -14.81 11.55 -4.17
N ASN A 265 -14.16 11.65 -5.33
CA ASN A 265 -12.71 11.49 -5.46
C ASN A 265 -12.10 12.87 -5.72
N VAL A 266 -11.06 13.22 -4.96
CA VAL A 266 -10.33 14.48 -5.13
C VAL A 266 -8.83 14.22 -5.11
N THR A 267 -8.06 15.00 -5.83
CA THR A 267 -6.58 14.98 -5.74
C THR A 267 -6.10 16.05 -4.78
N ILE A 268 -5.10 15.76 -3.95
CA ILE A 268 -4.39 16.84 -3.26
C ILE A 268 -3.72 17.75 -4.32
N PRO A 269 -3.63 19.08 -4.11
CA PRO A 269 -2.89 19.95 -5.01
C PRO A 269 -1.40 19.55 -5.07
N THR A 270 -0.87 19.39 -6.29
CA THR A 270 0.52 18.98 -6.56
C THR A 270 1.21 19.99 -7.49
N ASN A 271 2.54 19.88 -7.63
CA ASN A 271 3.36 20.80 -8.44
C ASN A 271 3.21 22.29 -8.06
N ILE A 272 3.07 22.56 -6.76
CA ILE A 272 2.93 23.91 -6.21
C ILE A 272 4.32 24.56 -6.10
N GLU A 273 4.51 25.74 -6.69
CA GLU A 273 5.65 26.60 -6.38
C GLU A 273 5.51 27.16 -4.95
N VAL A 274 6.51 26.91 -4.10
CA VAL A 274 6.52 27.33 -2.69
C VAL A 274 7.67 28.29 -2.41
N ILE A 275 7.51 29.14 -1.39
CA ILE A 275 8.61 29.97 -0.88
C ILE A 275 9.72 29.10 -0.29
N ASN A 276 10.97 29.52 -0.40
CA ASN A 276 12.14 28.71 0.00
C ASN A 276 12.05 28.22 1.46
N GLU A 277 11.48 29.02 2.36
CA GLU A 277 11.30 28.71 3.78
C GLU A 277 10.46 27.43 4.03
N VAL A 278 9.60 27.01 3.08
CA VAL A 278 8.83 25.76 3.19
C VAL A 278 9.74 24.52 3.26
N ARG A 279 10.98 24.60 2.76
CA ARG A 279 11.94 23.50 2.85
C ARG A 279 12.40 23.19 4.26
N ASP A 280 12.30 24.16 5.17
CA ASP A 280 12.80 24.04 6.54
C ASP A 280 11.76 23.37 7.46
N ASP A 281 10.48 23.31 7.06
CA ASP A 281 9.42 22.46 7.65
C ASP A 281 8.36 22.06 6.60
N PHE A 282 8.80 21.23 5.64
CA PHE A 282 7.91 20.72 4.58
C PHE A 282 6.82 19.80 5.14
N GLY A 283 7.09 19.11 6.25
CA GLY A 283 6.11 18.24 6.92
C GLY A 283 4.90 19.01 7.44
N THR A 284 5.10 20.18 8.05
CA THR A 284 3.97 21.04 8.46
C THR A 284 3.23 21.61 7.25
N PHE A 285 3.93 22.08 6.22
CA PHE A 285 3.29 22.54 4.98
C PHE A 285 2.37 21.47 4.38
N TYR A 286 2.85 20.22 4.27
CA TYR A 286 2.07 19.12 3.74
C TYR A 286 0.83 18.79 4.59
N ARG A 287 1.00 18.68 5.92
CA ARG A 287 -0.12 18.45 6.84
C ARG A 287 -1.20 19.53 6.73
N THR A 288 -0.81 20.80 6.61
CA THR A 288 -1.76 21.91 6.42
C THR A 288 -2.47 21.83 5.07
N LEU A 289 -1.76 21.49 3.99
CA LEU A 289 -2.36 21.33 2.65
C LEU A 289 -3.35 20.15 2.60
N PHE A 290 -3.01 19.02 3.23
CA PHE A 290 -3.90 17.86 3.34
C PHE A 290 -5.15 18.19 4.18
N ALA A 291 -4.97 18.82 5.34
CA ALA A 291 -6.08 19.21 6.21
C ALA A 291 -7.06 20.17 5.51
N GLU A 292 -6.55 21.20 4.81
CA GLU A 292 -7.37 22.12 4.00
C GLU A 292 -8.09 21.37 2.86
N THR A 293 -7.42 20.41 2.21
CA THR A 293 -8.02 19.58 1.16
C THR A 293 -9.19 18.74 1.69
N VAL A 294 -9.06 18.20 2.91
CA VAL A 294 -10.14 17.44 3.58
C VAL A 294 -11.28 18.34 4.07
N GLU A 295 -10.97 19.51 4.65
CA GLU A 295 -11.99 20.48 5.10
C GLU A 295 -12.84 21.01 3.93
N GLN A 296 -12.21 21.31 2.80
CA GLN A 296 -12.91 21.72 1.58
C GLN A 296 -13.72 20.60 0.92
N ASN A 297 -13.40 19.32 1.18
CA ASN A 297 -14.03 18.17 0.53
C ASN A 297 -14.55 17.10 1.53
N PRO A 298 -15.51 17.42 2.41
CA PRO A 298 -15.94 16.52 3.48
C PRO A 298 -16.44 15.15 2.97
N GLY A 299 -15.82 14.07 3.47
CA GLY A 299 -16.19 12.70 3.13
C GLY A 299 -15.68 12.19 1.77
N ALA A 300 -14.84 12.95 1.07
CA ALA A 300 -14.15 12.47 -0.12
C ALA A 300 -13.15 11.33 0.17
N ALA A 301 -12.63 10.73 -0.89
CA ALA A 301 -11.36 10.02 -0.90
C ALA A 301 -10.30 10.94 -1.54
N VAL A 302 -9.20 11.19 -0.82
CA VAL A 302 -8.09 12.03 -1.30
C VAL A 302 -7.07 11.12 -2.00
N THR A 303 -6.69 11.48 -3.23
CA THR A 303 -5.58 10.88 -3.97
C THR A 303 -4.33 11.73 -3.72
N GLU A 304 -3.38 11.20 -2.97
CA GLU A 304 -2.09 11.84 -2.68
C GLU A 304 -1.01 11.47 -3.70
N TYR A 305 -1.00 10.20 -4.15
CA TYR A 305 -0.08 9.67 -5.16
C TYR A 305 -0.87 8.94 -6.26
N SER A 306 -0.51 9.16 -7.53
CA SER A 306 -1.06 8.40 -8.67
C SER A 306 -0.06 8.39 -9.82
N TRP A 307 0.74 7.32 -9.89
CA TRP A 307 1.80 7.13 -10.90
C TRP A 307 2.14 5.64 -10.99
N SER A 308 3.08 5.27 -11.87
CA SER A 308 3.72 3.95 -11.82
C SER A 308 4.29 3.66 -10.43
N ALA A 309 4.23 2.39 -10.01
CA ALA A 309 4.92 1.90 -8.82
C ALA A 309 6.37 1.46 -9.11
N SER A 310 6.74 1.25 -10.37
CA SER A 310 8.09 0.80 -10.78
C SER A 310 9.05 1.93 -11.17
N SER A 311 8.54 3.16 -11.33
CA SER A 311 9.31 4.35 -11.67
C SER A 311 8.76 5.59 -10.96
N CYS A 312 9.61 6.57 -10.68
CA CYS A 312 9.25 7.89 -10.16
C CYS A 312 10.31 8.91 -10.61
N ASP A 313 9.95 10.20 -10.64
CA ASP A 313 10.91 11.27 -10.92
C ASP A 313 10.58 12.56 -10.14
N PRO A 314 11.50 13.07 -9.29
CA PRO A 314 12.53 12.28 -8.61
C PRO A 314 11.88 11.32 -7.60
N CYS A 315 12.58 10.24 -7.25
CA CYS A 315 12.07 9.27 -6.27
C CYS A 315 12.37 9.68 -4.82
N PRO A 316 11.40 9.62 -3.89
CA PRO A 316 11.66 9.76 -2.44
C PRO A 316 12.42 8.54 -1.86
N GLY A 317 12.23 7.36 -2.46
CA GLY A 317 12.92 6.11 -2.08
C GLY A 317 12.86 5.05 -3.19
N PRO A 318 13.11 3.77 -2.87
CA PRO A 318 13.22 2.70 -3.87
C PRO A 318 11.84 2.29 -4.44
N THR A 319 11.74 2.16 -5.76
CA THR A 319 10.53 1.71 -6.46
C THR A 319 10.21 0.23 -6.22
N LEU A 320 8.95 -0.15 -6.50
CA LEU A 320 8.52 -1.55 -6.49
C LEU A 320 9.02 -2.28 -7.75
N ASN A 321 9.49 -3.50 -7.55
CA ASN A 321 10.03 -4.41 -8.54
C ASN A 321 9.15 -5.69 -8.61
N GLN A 322 9.54 -6.65 -9.45
CA GLN A 322 8.76 -7.87 -9.67
C GLN A 322 8.58 -8.76 -8.41
N GLU A 323 9.56 -8.78 -7.51
CA GLU A 323 9.52 -9.50 -6.23
C GLU A 323 8.60 -8.79 -5.23
N ASP A 324 8.57 -7.46 -5.24
CA ASP A 324 7.61 -6.68 -4.43
C ASP A 324 6.17 -6.93 -4.90
N PHE A 325 5.92 -6.91 -6.22
CA PHE A 325 4.60 -7.23 -6.77
C PHE A 325 4.19 -8.68 -6.49
N ALA A 326 5.11 -9.64 -6.59
CA ALA A 326 4.85 -11.04 -6.23
C ALA A 326 4.56 -11.21 -4.72
N THR A 327 5.21 -10.40 -3.87
CA THR A 327 4.93 -10.35 -2.43
C THR A 327 3.49 -9.90 -2.17
N PHE A 328 3.04 -8.82 -2.82
CA PHE A 328 1.68 -8.29 -2.66
C PHE A 328 0.55 -9.09 -3.32
N GLY A 329 0.82 -9.90 -4.36
CA GLY A 329 -0.22 -10.71 -5.00
C GLY A 329 -0.02 -11.13 -6.46
N ALA A 330 0.99 -10.62 -7.16
CA ALA A 330 1.26 -11.00 -8.56
C ALA A 330 1.76 -12.46 -8.72
N ASP A 331 1.98 -13.19 -7.62
CA ASP A 331 2.23 -14.63 -7.58
C ASP A 331 0.96 -15.48 -7.74
N VAL A 332 -0.23 -14.91 -7.50
CA VAL A 332 -1.53 -15.61 -7.56
C VAL A 332 -2.53 -14.98 -8.55
N LEU A 333 -2.14 -13.91 -9.24
CA LEU A 333 -2.92 -13.25 -10.30
C LEU A 333 -2.53 -13.82 -11.66
N ASP A 334 -3.28 -14.83 -12.12
CA ASP A 334 -3.09 -15.50 -13.42
C ASP A 334 -3.22 -14.53 -14.60
N SER A 335 -2.17 -14.36 -15.40
CA SER A 335 -2.12 -13.43 -16.55
C SER A 335 -2.84 -13.95 -17.81
#